data_AF-A0A7V3HYW0-F1
#
_entry.id   AF-A0A7V3HYW0-F1
#
_cell.length_a   1.000
_cell.length_b   1.000
_cell.length_c   1.000
_cell.angle_alpha   90.00
_cell.angle_beta   90.00
_cell.angle_gamma   90.00
#
_symmetry.space_group_name_H-M   'P 1'
#
loop_
_entity.id
_entity.type
_entity.pdbx_description
1 polymer ?
#
loop_
_entity_poly.entity_id
_entity_poly.type
_entity_poly.pdbx_seq_one_letter_code
_entity_poly.pdbx_strand_id
1 'polypeptide(L)'
;MQPVFNGVNAPVETLTARPLIGNGANAATGSGANGAAGGWLIGDGGAGGSGAAGANGGAGGLLGAGGAGGAPGLLVGAPGNDGSTT
;
A
#
# COMPACT_ATOMS: atom_id res chain seq x y z
N MET A 1 -2.94 3.90 -24.51
CA MET A 1 -1.78 4.78 -24.21
C MET A 1 -0.89 4.24 -23.07
N GLN A 2 -0.73 2.92 -22.94
CA GLN A 2 0.16 2.28 -21.95
C GLN A 2 1.68 2.18 -22.27
N PRO A 3 2.22 2.48 -23.48
CA PRO A 3 3.66 2.29 -23.74
C PRO A 3 4.61 3.22 -22.98
N VAL A 4 4.18 4.45 -22.64
CA VAL A 4 5.08 5.47 -22.07
C VAL A 4 5.43 5.20 -20.60
N PHE A 5 4.48 4.68 -19.81
CA PHE A 5 4.72 4.36 -18.40
C PHE A 5 5.64 3.15 -18.24
N ASN A 6 5.52 2.14 -19.10
CA ASN A 6 6.41 0.98 -19.07
C ASN A 6 7.84 1.33 -19.48
N GLY A 7 8.04 2.22 -20.46
CA GLY A 7 9.38 2.64 -20.88
C GLY A 7 10.16 3.39 -19.79
N VAL A 8 9.46 4.21 -18.99
CA VAL A 8 10.06 4.99 -17.90
C VAL A 8 10.21 4.16 -16.62
N ASN A 9 9.26 3.26 -16.32
CA ASN A 9 9.37 2.38 -15.16
C ASN A 9 10.39 1.27 -15.35
N ALA A 10 10.53 0.69 -16.55
CA ALA A 10 11.31 -0.53 -16.77
C ALA A 10 12.74 -0.51 -16.22
N PRO A 11 13.55 0.56 -16.38
CA PRO A 11 14.88 0.61 -15.79
C PRO A 11 14.84 0.60 -14.26
N VAL A 12 13.95 1.38 -13.66
CA VAL A 12 13.84 1.53 -12.20
C VAL A 12 13.25 0.28 -11.56
N GLU A 13 12.24 -0.31 -12.19
CA GLU A 13 11.59 -1.53 -11.73
C GLU A 13 12.53 -2.74 -11.84
N THR A 14 13.36 -2.81 -12.89
CA THR A 14 14.40 -3.85 -13.02
C THR A 14 15.48 -3.72 -11.94
N LEU A 15 15.85 -2.49 -11.56
CA LEU A 15 16.91 -2.24 -10.58
C LEU A 15 16.44 -2.27 -9.12
N THR A 16 15.18 -1.95 -8.85
CA THR A 16 14.67 -1.74 -7.47
C THR A 16 13.46 -2.60 -7.13
N ALA A 17 12.97 -3.40 -8.08
CA ALA A 17 11.71 -4.16 -7.97
C ALA A 17 10.47 -3.31 -7.64
N ARG A 18 10.56 -1.98 -7.83
CA ARG A 18 9.48 -1.03 -7.62
C ARG A 18 9.38 -0.07 -8.81
N PRO A 19 8.16 0.22 -9.28
CA PRO A 19 7.96 1.17 -10.36
C PRO A 19 8.36 2.59 -9.93
N LEU A 20 8.73 3.43 -10.89
CA LEU A 20 8.93 4.87 -10.63
C LEU A 20 7.58 5.56 -10.44
N ILE A 21 6.58 5.17 -11.23
CA ILE A 21 5.22 5.70 -11.21
C ILE A 21 4.22 4.54 -11.10
N GLY A 22 3.33 4.57 -10.13
CA GLY A 22 2.22 3.62 -10.01
C GLY A 22 1.70 3.49 -8.58
N ASN A 23 0.42 3.16 -8.42
CA ASN A 23 -0.14 2.93 -7.09
C ASN A 23 0.22 1.54 -6.58
N GLY A 24 0.38 1.41 -5.27
CA GLY A 24 0.59 0.15 -4.59
C GLY A 24 -0.68 -0.70 -4.62
N ALA A 25 -0.50 -2.01 -4.75
CA ALA A 25 -1.61 -2.96 -4.69
C ALA A 25 -2.17 -3.09 -3.27
N ASN A 26 -3.50 -3.08 -3.16
CA ASN A 26 -4.18 -3.37 -1.90
C ASN A 26 -3.99 -4.85 -1.53
N ALA A 27 -3.80 -5.11 -0.25
CA ALA A 27 -3.82 -6.48 0.25
C ALA A 27 -5.24 -7.05 0.23
N ALA A 28 -5.34 -8.37 0.10
CA ALA A 28 -6.63 -9.06 0.08
C ALA A 28 -7.35 -8.92 1.43
N THR A 29 -8.67 -8.73 1.39
CA THR A 29 -9.52 -8.73 2.60
C THR A 29 -9.36 -10.03 3.38
N GLY A 30 -9.27 -9.96 4.72
CA GLY A 30 -9.11 -11.13 5.57
C GLY A 30 -7.70 -11.73 5.59
N SER A 31 -6.76 -11.23 4.78
CA SER A 31 -5.38 -11.74 4.75
C SER A 31 -4.55 -11.29 5.95
N GLY A 32 -4.92 -10.20 6.61
CA GLY A 32 -4.08 -9.52 7.60
C GLY A 32 -2.75 -9.01 7.03
N ALA A 33 -2.57 -9.01 5.71
CA ALA A 33 -1.32 -8.61 5.07
C ALA A 33 -1.24 -7.09 4.91
N ASN A 34 -0.02 -6.56 4.88
CA ASN A 34 0.21 -5.14 4.60
C ASN A 34 -0.08 -4.81 3.13
N GLY A 35 -0.51 -3.58 2.88
CA GLY A 35 -0.63 -3.07 1.51
C GLY A 35 0.75 -2.89 0.86
N ALA A 36 0.81 -3.05 -0.47
CA ALA A 36 2.06 -2.87 -1.21
C ALA A 36 2.39 -1.38 -1.35
N ALA A 37 3.68 -1.05 -1.44
CA ALA A 37 4.11 0.33 -1.62
C ALA A 37 3.79 0.85 -3.04
N GLY A 38 3.49 2.13 -3.15
CA GLY A 38 3.41 2.86 -4.42
C GLY A 38 4.78 3.04 -5.07
N GLY A 39 4.77 3.65 -6.26
CA GLY A 39 5.95 3.97 -7.04
C GLY A 39 6.84 4.97 -6.31
N TRP A 40 8.12 5.02 -6.67
CA TRP A 40 9.09 5.88 -5.97
C TRP A 40 8.75 7.37 -6.04
N LEU A 41 8.32 7.85 -7.22
CA LEU A 41 8.06 9.26 -7.44
C LEU A 41 6.59 9.59 -7.31
N ILE A 42 5.73 8.92 -8.09
CA ILE A 42 4.29 9.18 -8.10
C ILE A 42 3.54 7.89 -7.81
N GLY A 43 2.61 7.94 -6.86
CA GLY A 43 1.65 6.87 -6.63
C GLY A 43 1.38 6.61 -5.17
N ASP A 44 0.12 6.33 -4.87
CA ASP A 44 -0.35 6.09 -3.51
C ASP A 44 0.00 4.66 -3.06
N GLY A 45 0.19 4.47 -1.76
CA GLY A 45 0.34 3.13 -1.18
C GLY A 45 -0.98 2.36 -1.17
N GLY A 46 -0.90 1.03 -1.32
CA GLY A 46 -2.07 0.16 -1.26
C GLY A 46 -2.62 0.03 0.17
N ALA A 47 -3.91 -0.21 0.31
CA ALA A 47 -4.53 -0.46 1.62
C ALA A 47 -4.11 -1.83 2.21
N GLY A 48 -3.97 -1.90 3.54
CA GLY A 48 -3.76 -3.13 4.28
C GLY A 48 -5.00 -4.03 4.30
N GLY A 49 -4.80 -5.34 4.31
CA GLY A 49 -5.85 -6.35 4.35
C GLY A 49 -6.39 -6.47 5.78
N SER A 50 -7.71 -6.52 5.92
CA SER A 50 -8.33 -6.77 7.23
C SER A 50 -7.99 -8.16 7.78
N GLY A 51 -8.18 -8.41 9.07
CA GLY A 51 -8.15 -9.75 9.67
C GLY A 51 -6.99 -10.04 10.64
N ALA A 52 -5.93 -9.23 10.63
CA ALA A 52 -4.93 -9.19 11.70
C ALA A 52 -4.95 -7.81 12.36
N ALA A 53 -4.71 -7.74 13.67
CA ALA A 53 -4.54 -6.46 14.33
C ALA A 53 -3.28 -5.75 13.77
N GLY A 54 -3.45 -4.56 13.21
CA GLY A 54 -2.33 -3.71 12.78
C GLY A 54 -1.73 -4.04 11.41
N ALA A 55 -2.49 -4.60 10.47
CA ALA A 55 -2.05 -4.62 9.08
C ALA A 55 -1.84 -3.18 8.58
N ASN A 56 -0.62 -2.86 8.14
CA ASN A 56 -0.28 -1.51 7.71
C ASN A 56 -0.72 -1.27 6.27
N GLY A 57 -1.03 -0.03 5.93
CA GLY A 57 -1.06 0.38 4.53
C GLY A 57 0.35 0.45 3.94
N GLY A 58 0.43 0.41 2.62
CA GLY A 58 1.67 0.60 1.89
C GLY A 58 2.15 2.04 1.93
N ALA A 59 3.45 2.26 1.81
CA ALA A 59 4.01 3.60 1.69
C ALA A 59 3.68 4.21 0.31
N GLY A 60 3.32 5.49 0.28
CA GLY A 60 3.23 6.27 -0.96
C GLY A 60 4.60 6.64 -1.53
N GLY A 61 4.61 7.10 -2.77
CA GLY A 61 5.77 7.74 -3.40
C GLY A 61 6.00 9.17 -2.91
N LEU A 62 7.02 9.84 -3.46
CA LEU A 62 7.34 11.23 -3.12
C LEU A 62 6.13 12.17 -3.26
N LEU A 63 5.35 11.98 -4.33
CA LEU A 63 4.04 12.61 -4.52
C LEU A 63 2.96 11.52 -4.57
N GLY A 64 2.72 10.91 -3.41
CA GLY A 64 1.64 9.96 -3.20
C GLY A 64 1.32 9.82 -1.72
N ALA A 65 0.05 9.55 -1.41
CA ALA A 65 -0.39 9.30 -0.05
C ALA A 65 -0.04 7.87 0.40
N GLY A 66 0.13 7.68 1.71
CA GLY A 66 0.19 6.34 2.29
C GLY A 66 -1.15 5.62 2.17
N GLY A 67 -1.12 4.30 2.07
CA GLY A 67 -2.31 3.46 2.12
C GLY A 67 -2.92 3.43 3.52
N ALA A 68 -4.23 3.21 3.60
CA ALA A 68 -4.90 2.99 4.86
C ALA A 68 -4.50 1.64 5.49
N GLY A 69 -4.44 1.58 6.83
CA GLY A 69 -4.28 0.32 7.56
C GLY A 69 -5.48 -0.61 7.41
N GLY A 70 -5.25 -1.91 7.52
CA GLY A 70 -6.29 -2.92 7.52
C GLY A 70 -7.05 -2.94 8.84
N ALA A 71 -8.38 -3.08 8.77
CA ALA A 71 -9.22 -3.19 9.95
C ALA A 71 -8.85 -4.44 10.78
N PRO A 72 -8.81 -4.33 12.12
CA PRO A 72 -8.51 -5.48 12.97
C PRO A 72 -9.54 -6.61 12.76
N GLY A 73 -9.09 -7.85 12.87
CA GLY A 73 -10.00 -8.99 12.94
C GLY A 73 -10.91 -8.86 14.17
N LEU A 74 -12.20 -9.20 14.01
CA LEU A 74 -13.16 -9.16 15.11
C LEU A 74 -12.76 -10.18 16.19
N LEU A 75 -12.14 -9.72 17.28
CA LEU A 75 -11.77 -10.61 18.40
C LEU A 75 -12.91 -10.87 19.40
N VAL A 76 -14.05 -10.17 19.39
CA VAL A 76 -14.98 -10.21 20.55
C VAL A 76 -14.20 -9.92 21.86
N GLY A 77 -13.65 -8.71 22.00
CA GLY A 77 -13.10 -8.27 23.29
C GLY A 77 -11.98 -7.23 23.29
N ALA A 78 -11.35 -6.90 22.15
CA ALA A 78 -10.30 -5.88 22.12
C ALA A 78 -10.86 -4.50 21.72
N PRO A 79 -10.52 -3.41 22.44
CA PRO A 79 -10.86 -2.05 22.01
C PRO A 79 -10.15 -1.74 20.69
N GLY A 80 -10.91 -1.32 19.69
CA GLY A 80 -10.39 -0.96 18.37
C GLY A 80 -9.50 0.27 18.46
N ASN A 81 -8.33 0.20 17.83
CA ASN A 81 -7.40 1.31 17.65
C ASN A 81 -7.76 2.05 16.36
N ASP A 82 -8.65 3.02 16.51
CA ASP A 82 -8.94 4.07 15.56
C ASP A 82 -7.68 4.89 15.26
N GLY A 83 -7.16 4.69 14.05
CA GLY A 83 -5.94 5.29 13.53
C GLY A 83 -6.02 6.81 13.39
N SER A 84 -5.95 7.51 14.51
CA SER A 84 -5.68 8.94 14.58
C SER A 84 -4.18 9.14 14.76
N THR A 85 -3.51 9.56 13.69
CA THR A 85 -2.38 10.48 13.82
C THR A 85 -2.53 11.54 12.74
N THR A 86 -2.70 12.77 13.20
CA THR A 86 -2.38 14.06 12.54
C THR A 86 -1.60 13.97 11.24
#